data_AF-A0A0P7G7J7-F1
#
_entry.id   AF-A0A0P7G7J7-F1
#
_cell.length_a   1.000
_cell.length_b   1.000
_cell.length_c   1.000
_cell.angle_alpha   90.00
_cell.angle_beta   90.00
_cell.angle_gamma   90.00
#
_symmetry.space_group_name_H-M   'P 1'
#
loop_
_entity.id
_entity.type
_entity.pdbx_description
1 polymer ?
#
loop_
_entity_poly.entity_id
_entity_poly.type
_entity_poly.pdbx_seq_one_letter_code
_entity_poly.pdbx_strand_id
1 'polypeptide(L)' 'MRIERWWPYLDTTAKQWLRENLRQDGIPPKVQDRIAEAGGPVIDPILGVQDWDFIETQSELVD' A
#
# COMPACT_ATOMS: atom_id res chain seq x y z
N MET A 1 -2.32 -9.26 7.65
CA MET A 1 -2.14 -8.12 8.56
C MET A 1 -3.06 -7.00 8.09
N ARG A 2 -3.56 -6.12 8.95
CA ARG A 2 -4.52 -5.08 8.53
C ARG A 2 -3.79 -3.83 8.05
N ILE A 3 -4.08 -3.34 6.84
CA ILE A 3 -3.45 -2.16 6.22
C ILE A 3 -3.54 -0.91 7.09
N GLU A 4 -4.63 -0.76 7.84
CA GLU A 4 -4.86 0.37 8.75
C GLU A 4 -3.79 0.48 9.86
N ARG A 5 -3.07 -0.61 10.17
CA ARG A 5 -2.02 -0.63 11.21
C ARG A 5 -0.68 -0.06 10.73
N TRP A 6 -0.38 -0.15 9.45
CA TRP A 6 0.93 0.24 8.89
C TRP A 6 0.82 1.39 7.89
N TRP A 7 -0.35 1.59 7.27
CA TRP A 7 -0.60 2.70 6.36
C TRP A 7 -0.25 4.08 6.92
N PRO A 8 -0.56 4.44 8.19
CA PRO A 8 -0.16 5.74 8.73
C PRO A 8 1.36 5.97 8.69
N TYR A 9 2.14 4.92 8.88
CA TYR A 9 3.61 4.93 8.92
C TYR A 9 4.27 4.75 7.55
N LEU A 10 3.50 4.38 6.53
CA LEU A 10 4.02 4.25 5.17
C LEU A 10 4.48 5.62 4.63
N ASP A 11 5.66 5.64 4.04
CA ASP A 11 6.23 6.80 3.36
C ASP A 11 5.28 7.40 2.30
N THR A 12 5.33 8.72 2.14
CA THR A 12 4.47 9.47 1.22
C THR A 12 4.67 9.05 -0.23
N THR A 13 5.90 8.79 -0.68
CA THR A 13 6.17 8.36 -2.06
C THR A 13 5.62 6.96 -2.32
N ALA A 14 5.74 6.04 -1.34
CA ALA A 14 5.12 4.72 -1.44
C ALA A 14 3.58 4.79 -1.45
N LYS A 15 2.98 5.66 -0.63
CA LYS A 15 1.53 5.93 -0.67
C LYS A 15 1.09 6.44 -2.03
N GLN A 16 1.78 7.46 -2.58
CA GLN A 16 1.46 8.01 -3.90
C GLN A 16 1.52 6.95 -4.99
N TRP A 17 2.59 6.14 -5.02
CA TRP A 17 2.71 5.06 -6.00
C TRP A 17 1.54 4.08 -5.92
N LEU A 18 1.15 3.65 -4.71
CA LEU A 18 0.03 2.74 -4.51
C LEU A 18 -1.32 3.32 -4.96
N ARG A 19 -1.53 4.63 -4.83
CA ARG A 19 -2.74 5.32 -5.29
C ARG A 19 -2.78 5.50 -6.80
N GLU A 20 -1.64 5.76 -7.43
CA GLU A 20 -1.54 5.94 -8.89
C GLU A 20 -1.59 4.60 -9.65
N ASN A 21 -1.23 3.50 -8.98
CA ASN A 21 -1.10 2.17 -9.57
C ASN A 21 -2.06 1.16 -8.90
N LEU A 22 -3.31 1.60 -8.65
CA LEU A 22 -4.34 0.79 -8.01
C LEU A 22 -4.51 -0.56 -8.72
N ARG A 23 -4.53 -1.63 -7.91
CA ARG A 23 -4.78 -3.01 -8.38
C ARG A 23 -3.77 -3.50 -9.43
N GLN A 24 -2.62 -2.83 -9.58
CA GLN A 24 -1.59 -3.26 -10.51
C GLN A 24 -0.98 -4.61 -10.08
N ASP A 25 -0.77 -5.48 -11.06
CA ASP A 25 -0.02 -6.72 -10.87
C ASP A 25 1.46 -6.40 -10.61
N GLY A 26 1.88 -6.64 -9.38
CA GLY A 26 3.27 -6.50 -8.95
C GLY A 26 3.58 -5.11 -8.38
N ILE A 27 4.13 -5.12 -7.17
CA ILE A 27 4.60 -3.93 -6.47
C ILE A 27 6.12 -3.84 -6.67
N PRO A 28 6.69 -2.70 -7.09
CA PRO A 28 8.13 -2.55 -7.26
C PRO A 28 8.87 -2.84 -5.94
N PRO A 29 10.06 -3.49 -5.95
CA PRO A 29 10.79 -3.85 -4.73
C PRO A 29 10.96 -2.68 -3.75
N LYS A 30 11.25 -1.48 -4.27
CA LYS A 30 11.37 -0.26 -3.44
C LYS A 30 10.09 0.06 -2.65
N VAL A 31 8.91 -0.17 -3.23
CA VAL A 31 7.63 0.06 -2.54
C VAL A 31 7.38 -1.08 -1.54
N GLN A 32 7.74 -2.31 -1.87
CA GLN A 32 7.69 -3.44 -0.94
C GLN A 32 8.56 -3.21 0.30
N ASP A 33 9.78 -2.70 0.11
CA ASP A 33 10.70 -2.36 1.21
C ASP A 33 10.08 -1.32 2.14
N ARG A 34 9.42 -0.28 1.59
CA ARG A 34 8.71 0.71 2.40
C ARG A 34 7.51 0.13 3.14
N ILE A 35 6.79 -0.80 2.52
CA ILE A 35 5.71 -1.54 3.19
C ILE A 35 6.29 -2.32 4.36
N ALA A 36 7.41 -3.03 4.17
CA ALA A 36 8.10 -3.77 5.23
C ALA A 36 8.56 -2.85 6.38
N GLU A 37 9.20 -1.73 6.06
CA GLU A 37 9.66 -0.72 7.03
C GLU A 37 8.51 -0.13 7.86
N ALA A 38 7.33 0.05 7.25
CA ALA A 38 6.12 0.51 7.93
C ALA A 38 5.47 -0.56 8.84
N GLY A 39 6.03 -1.78 8.87
CA GLY A 39 5.44 -2.92 9.57
C GLY A 39 4.31 -3.56 8.78
N GLY A 40 4.38 -3.51 7.45
CA GLY A 40 3.49 -4.13 6.47
C GLY A 40 3.88 -5.57 6.10
N PRO A 41 3.07 -6.26 5.29
CA PRO A 41 3.34 -7.62 4.84
C PRO A 41 4.55 -7.69 3.89
N VAL A 42 5.29 -8.81 3.95
CA VAL A 42 6.45 -9.10 3.08
C VAL A 42 6.32 -10.43 2.33
N ILE A 43 5.14 -11.05 2.38
CA ILE A 43 4.85 -12.33 1.74
C ILE A 43 3.83 -12.09 0.64
N ASP A 44 4.08 -12.68 -0.53
CA ASP A 44 3.18 -12.57 -1.66
C ASP A 44 1.85 -13.33 -1.45
N PRO A 45 0.71 -12.74 -1.89
CA PRO A 45 0.58 -11.38 -2.41
C PRO A 45 0.73 -10.34 -1.30
N ILE A 46 1.57 -9.32 -1.52
CA ILE A 46 1.82 -8.27 -0.52
C ILE A 46 0.55 -7.48 -0.20
N LEU A 47 -0.30 -7.21 -1.19
CA LEU A 47 -1.60 -6.56 -0.99
C LEU A 47 -2.72 -7.44 -1.54
N GLY A 48 -3.71 -7.73 -0.70
CA GLY A 48 -4.94 -8.40 -1.08
C GLY A 48 -6.02 -7.42 -1.55
N VAL A 49 -7.17 -7.96 -1.98
CA VAL A 49 -8.32 -7.15 -2.44
C VAL A 49 -8.75 -6.10 -1.42
N GLN A 50 -8.83 -6.48 -0.13
CA GLN A 50 -9.23 -5.55 0.94
C GLN A 50 -8.22 -4.42 1.16
N ASP A 51 -6.93 -4.67 0.94
CA ASP A 51 -5.90 -3.65 1.06
C ASP A 51 -6.03 -2.63 -0.08
N TRP A 52 -6.31 -3.10 -1.31
CA TRP A 52 -6.59 -2.25 -2.46
C TRP A 52 -7.85 -1.41 -2.28
N ASP A 53 -8.93 -2.01 -1.80
CA ASP A 53 -10.18 -1.29 -1.53
C ASP A 53 -9.94 -0.17 -0.50
N PHE A 54 -9.13 -0.43 0.53
CA PHE A 54 -8.72 0.60 1.49
C PHE A 54 -7.94 1.73 0.81
N ILE A 55 -6.91 1.42 -0.01
CA ILE A 55 -6.10 2.43 -0.71
C ILE A 55 -6.95 3.30 -1.65
N GLU A 56 -7.92 2.68 -2.34
CA GLU A 56 -8.89 3.36 -3.20
C GLU A 56 -9.69 4.39 -2.40
N THR A 57 -10.27 4.01 -1.25
CA THR A 57 -10.98 4.97 -0.38
C THR A 57 -10.10 6.11 0.14
N GLN A 58 -8.81 5.83 0.38
CA GLN A 58 -7.84 6.84 0.83
C GLN A 58 -7.33 7.73 -0.30
N SER A 59 -7.71 7.47 -1.55
CA SER A 59 -7.39 8.30 -2.72
C SER A 59 -8.53 9.27 -3.00
N GLU A 60 -9.78 8.79 -2.91
CA GLU A 60 -11.00 9.60 -3.08
C GLU A 60 -11.13 10.74 -2.06
N LEU A 61 -10.46 10.62 -0.90
CA LEU A 61 -10.46 11.64 0.15
C LEU A 61 -9.37 12.72 0.00
N VAL A 62 -8.48 12.59 -0.99
CA VAL A 62 -7.27 13.44 -1.13
C VAL A 62 -7.32 14.30 -2.39
N ASP A 63 -8.38 14.20 -3.20
CA ASP A 63 -8.68 15.08 -4.34
C ASP A 63 -9.56 16.29 -3.92
#